data_AF-A0A2P2FVP5-F1
#
_entry.id   AF-A0A2P2FVP5-F1
#
_cell.length_a   1.000
_cell.length_b   1.000
_cell.length_c   1.000
_cell.angle_alpha   90.00
_cell.angle_beta   90.00
_cell.angle_gamma   90.00
#
_symmetry.space_group_name_H-M   'P 1'
#
loop_
_entity.id
_entity.type
_entity.pdbx_description
1 polymer ?
#
loop_
_entity_poly.entity_id
_entity_poly.type
_entity_poly.pdbx_seq_one_letter_code
_entity_poly.pdbx_strand_id
1 'polypeptide(L)'
;MAIVSRKVSDLSGNEGNDEEFAQVIVRQHPKLDQPKALDVLTEELAQFKDIGDLVVLEARMPDGSTRDIHMRLAEFNKLGTDMDGVLSKARGTRGRVPGTRIGS
;
A
#
# COMPACT_ATOMS: atom_id res chain seq x y z
N MET A 1 21.40 28.97 31.03
CA MET A 1 20.26 28.18 30.50
C MET A 1 20.83 27.31 29.40
N ALA A 2 20.98 25.99 29.64
CA ALA A 2 21.46 25.07 28.61
C ALA A 2 20.25 24.67 27.75
N ILE A 3 20.28 25.00 26.47
CA ILE A 3 19.28 24.50 25.51
C ILE A 3 19.65 23.05 25.25
N VAL A 4 19.02 22.13 25.99
CA VAL A 4 19.16 20.71 25.72
C VAL A 4 18.24 20.41 24.54
N SER A 5 18.84 20.23 23.37
CA SER A 5 18.16 19.69 22.19
C SER A 5 17.71 18.27 22.51
N ARG A 6 16.43 18.06 22.79
CA ARG A 6 15.82 16.73 22.93
C ARG A 6 14.92 16.49 21.73
N LYS A 7 15.12 15.37 21.04
CA LYS A 7 14.19 14.91 20.02
C LYS A 7 13.01 14.21 20.68
N VAL A 8 11.82 14.49 20.17
CA VAL A 8 10.55 14.00 20.66
C VAL A 8 9.88 13.24 19.52
N SER A 9 9.40 12.03 19.76
CA SER A 9 8.65 11.26 18.76
C SER A 9 7.34 11.95 18.42
N ASP A 10 7.06 12.10 17.13
CA ASP A 10 5.78 12.63 16.65
C ASP A 10 4.60 11.70 16.95
N LEU A 11 4.86 10.42 17.24
CA LEU A 11 3.83 9.39 17.42
C LEU A 11 3.41 9.21 18.87
N SER A 12 4.38 9.09 19.79
CA SER A 12 4.11 8.94 21.24
C SER A 12 4.37 10.19 22.07
N GLY A 13 5.12 11.17 21.53
CA GLY A 13 5.61 12.29 22.33
C GLY A 13 6.74 11.91 23.30
N ASN A 14 7.31 10.71 23.15
CA ASN A 14 8.40 10.25 24.01
C ASN A 14 9.74 10.88 23.58
N GLU A 15 10.54 11.24 24.59
CA GLU A 15 11.92 11.68 24.39
C GLU A 15 12.83 10.47 24.24
N GLY A 16 13.77 10.53 23.29
CA GLY A 16 14.75 9.46 23.06
C GLY A 16 16.10 10.01 22.61
N ASN A 17 17.07 9.13 22.45
CA ASN A 17 18.35 9.50 21.84
C ASN A 17 18.24 9.54 20.33
N ASP A 18 19.02 10.41 19.69
CA ASP A 18 19.05 10.57 18.22
C ASP A 18 19.24 9.25 17.45
N GLU A 19 19.94 8.27 18.03
CA GLU A 19 20.20 6.95 17.45
C GLU A 19 18.98 6.01 17.46
N GLU A 20 17.99 6.30 18.31
CA GLU A 20 16.77 5.49 18.47
C GLU A 20 15.64 5.99 17.57
N PHE A 21 15.83 7.10 16.87
CA PHE A 21 14.85 7.68 15.94
C PHE A 21 15.02 7.13 14.53
N ALA A 22 13.89 6.82 13.90
CA ALA A 22 13.75 6.54 12.50
C ALA A 22 12.83 7.55 11.84
N GLN A 23 13.13 7.90 10.59
CA GLN A 23 12.28 8.79 9.80
C GLN A 23 11.29 7.97 8.97
N VAL A 24 9.99 8.21 9.17
CA VAL A 24 8.91 7.61 8.40
C VAL A 24 8.31 8.66 7.47
N ILE A 25 8.26 8.36 6.17
CA ILE A 25 7.71 9.27 5.16
C ILE A 25 6.32 8.81 4.76
N VAL A 26 5.30 9.60 5.14
CA VAL A 26 3.92 9.39 4.70
C VAL A 26 3.77 9.99 3.31
N ARG A 27 3.78 9.14 2.28
CA ARG A 27 3.69 9.57 0.87
C ARG A 27 2.28 9.94 0.43
N GLN A 28 1.26 9.24 0.93
CA GLN A 28 -0.12 9.43 0.52
C GLN A 28 -1.05 9.26 1.72
N HIS A 29 -1.88 10.26 1.99
CA HIS A 29 -2.91 10.22 3.03
C HIS A 29 -4.09 11.11 2.60
N PRO A 30 -5.36 10.73 2.85
CA PRO A 30 -6.53 11.46 2.33
C PRO A 30 -6.64 12.93 2.78
N LYS A 31 -5.91 13.29 3.84
CA LYS A 31 -5.88 14.64 4.43
C LYS A 31 -4.56 15.38 4.20
N LEU A 32 -3.63 14.80 3.43
CA LEU A 32 -2.34 15.40 3.14
C LEU A 32 -2.22 15.69 1.64
N ASP A 33 -2.02 16.95 1.29
CA ASP A 33 -1.69 17.37 -0.07
C ASP A 33 -0.21 17.15 -0.41
N GLN A 34 0.66 16.98 0.59
CA GLN A 34 2.10 16.83 0.41
C GLN A 34 2.65 15.72 1.30
N PRO A 35 3.70 15.00 0.85
CA PRO A 35 4.40 14.03 1.69
C PRO A 35 4.94 14.70 2.95
N LYS A 36 4.78 14.04 4.09
CA LYS A 36 5.33 14.51 5.37
C LYS A 36 6.24 13.45 5.97
N ALA A 37 7.37 13.90 6.50
CA ALA A 37 8.25 13.09 7.33
C ALA A 37 7.77 13.17 8.78
N LEU A 38 7.81 12.03 9.47
CA LEU A 38 7.56 11.89 10.89
C LEU A 38 8.81 11.27 11.51
N ASP A 39 9.28 11.82 12.60
CA ASP A 39 10.38 11.26 13.37
C ASP A 39 9.78 10.40 14.49
N VAL A 40 10.02 9.10 14.43
CA VAL A 40 9.41 8.10 15.32
C VAL A 40 10.49 7.24 15.94
N LEU A 41 10.21 6.63 17.09
CA LEU A 41 11.16 5.68 17.66
C LEU A 41 11.19 4.40 16.82
N THR A 42 12.36 3.79 16.71
CA THR A 42 12.56 2.51 16.02
C THR A 42 11.65 1.40 16.54
N GLU A 43 11.36 1.38 17.84
CA GLU A 43 10.42 0.44 18.45
C GLU A 43 8.97 0.65 17.96
N GLU A 44 8.59 1.87 17.62
CA GLU A 44 7.26 2.22 17.09
C GLU A 44 7.10 1.78 15.64
N LEU A 45 8.20 1.51 14.93
CA LEU A 45 8.13 1.00 13.56
C LEU A 45 7.36 -0.32 13.47
N ALA A 46 7.40 -1.14 14.53
CA ALA A 46 6.66 -2.39 14.62
C ALA A 46 5.13 -2.21 14.57
N GLN A 47 4.61 -0.99 14.80
CA GLN A 47 3.19 -0.68 14.69
C GLN A 47 2.74 -0.52 13.24
N PHE A 48 3.65 -0.15 12.32
CA PHE A 48 3.35 -0.08 10.89
C PHE A 48 3.29 -1.50 10.32
N LYS A 49 2.10 -2.07 10.28
CA LYS A 49 1.87 -3.37 9.64
C LYS A 49 2.03 -3.23 8.14
N ASP A 50 3.06 -3.88 7.59
CA ASP A 50 3.22 -4.00 6.15
C ASP A 50 2.02 -4.75 5.54
N ILE A 51 1.56 -4.28 4.39
CA ILE A 51 0.52 -4.94 3.61
C ILE A 51 1.25 -5.69 2.49
N GLY A 52 1.82 -6.85 2.83
CA GLY A 52 2.60 -7.65 1.88
C GLY A 52 1.78 -8.10 0.66
N ASP A 53 0.58 -8.64 0.89
CA ASP A 53 -0.26 -9.17 -0.19
C ASP A 53 -1.29 -8.13 -0.68
N LEU A 54 -0.80 -7.09 -1.35
CA LEU A 54 -1.64 -6.05 -1.95
C LEU A 54 -2.02 -6.39 -3.41
N VAL A 55 -3.32 -6.38 -3.70
CA VAL A 55 -3.87 -6.48 -5.05
C VAL A 55 -4.35 -5.09 -5.50
N VAL A 56 -3.84 -4.63 -6.63
CA VAL A 56 -4.23 -3.36 -7.27
C VAL A 56 -5.12 -3.67 -8.47
N LEU A 57 -6.33 -3.13 -8.45
CA LEU A 57 -7.36 -3.35 -9.47
C LEU A 57 -7.70 -2.02 -10.13
N GLU A 58 -7.71 -1.98 -11.47
CA GLU A 58 -8.25 -0.86 -12.24
C GLU A 58 -9.70 -1.20 -12.63
N ALA A 59 -10.67 -0.47 -12.10
CA ALA A 59 -12.07 -0.59 -12.47
C ALA A 59 -12.42 0.46 -13.54
N ARG A 60 -12.82 0.01 -14.72
CA ARG A 60 -13.35 0.89 -15.78
C ARG A 60 -14.86 0.90 -15.70
N MET A 61 -15.41 2.06 -15.36
CA MET A 61 -16.85 2.25 -15.27
C MET A 61 -17.46 2.46 -16.67
N PRO A 62 -18.77 2.19 -16.84
CA PRO A 62 -19.47 2.39 -18.13
C PRO A 62 -19.48 3.84 -18.62
N ASP A 63 -19.31 4.81 -17.70
CA ASP A 63 -19.19 6.24 -17.99
C ASP A 63 -17.80 6.62 -18.56
N GLY A 64 -16.89 5.65 -18.68
CA GLY A 64 -15.53 5.86 -19.17
C GLY A 64 -14.53 6.28 -18.08
N SER A 65 -14.97 6.47 -16.84
CA SER A 65 -14.07 6.76 -15.72
C SER A 65 -13.29 5.51 -15.30
N THR A 66 -12.05 5.70 -14.88
CA THR A 66 -11.20 4.63 -14.33
C THR A 66 -10.93 4.91 -12.87
N ARG A 67 -11.01 3.87 -12.04
CA ARG A 67 -10.75 3.95 -10.60
C ARG A 67 -9.83 2.85 -10.15
N ASP A 68 -8.77 3.22 -9.44
CA ASP A 68 -7.88 2.27 -8.80
C ASP A 68 -8.45 1.83 -7.44
N ILE A 69 -8.48 0.53 -7.23
CA ILE A 69 -8.94 -0.12 -6.02
C ILE A 69 -7.79 -0.95 -5.46
N HIS A 70 -7.40 -0.66 -4.23
CA HIS A 70 -6.33 -1.34 -3.53
C HIS A 70 -6.96 -2.22 -2.44
N MET A 71 -6.74 -3.53 -2.48
CA MET A 71 -7.27 -4.46 -1.49
C MET A 71 -6.28 -5.56 -1.16
N ARG A 72 -6.48 -6.24 -0.01
CA ARG A 72 -5.66 -7.39 0.36
C ARG A 72 -6.03 -8.62 -0.46
N LEU A 73 -5.04 -9.45 -0.81
CA LEU A 73 -5.25 -10.72 -1.51
C LEU A 73 -6.27 -11.62 -0.79
N ALA A 74 -6.21 -11.69 0.54
CA ALA A 74 -7.16 -12.48 1.32
C ALA A 74 -8.62 -12.02 1.16
N GLU A 75 -8.85 -10.71 1.02
CA GLU A 75 -10.20 -10.18 0.76
C GLU A 75 -10.59 -10.38 -0.70
N PHE A 76 -9.64 -10.22 -1.63
CA PHE A 76 -9.86 -10.51 -3.05
C PHE A 76 -10.26 -11.97 -3.29
N ASN A 77 -9.57 -12.91 -2.66
CA ASN A 77 -9.84 -14.35 -2.80
C ASN A 77 -11.19 -14.77 -2.20
N LYS A 78 -11.77 -13.99 -1.28
CA LYS A 78 -13.13 -14.25 -0.75
C LYS A 78 -14.23 -13.85 -1.73
N LEU A 79 -13.95 -12.98 -2.71
CA LEU A 79 -14.96 -12.50 -3.66
C LEU A 79 -15.40 -13.57 -4.67
N GLY A 80 -14.65 -14.67 -4.79
CA GLY A 80 -14.96 -15.77 -5.70
C GLY A 80 -14.63 -17.12 -5.10
N THR A 81 -15.18 -18.18 -5.69
CA THR A 81 -14.96 -19.55 -5.22
C THR A 81 -13.56 -20.07 -5.57
N ASP A 82 -12.94 -19.56 -6.65
CA ASP A 82 -11.59 -19.89 -7.12
C ASP A 82 -11.05 -18.71 -7.97
N MET A 83 -10.54 -17.68 -7.31
CA MET A 83 -10.04 -16.49 -8.01
C MET A 83 -8.77 -16.76 -8.83
N ASP A 84 -7.92 -17.69 -8.41
CA ASP A 84 -6.73 -18.09 -9.17
C ASP A 84 -7.12 -18.78 -10.49
N GLY A 85 -8.13 -19.64 -10.46
CA GLY A 85 -8.73 -20.24 -11.65
C GLY A 85 -9.41 -19.21 -12.56
N VAL A 86 -10.04 -18.17 -12.00
CA VAL A 86 -10.64 -17.08 -12.78
C VAL A 86 -9.57 -16.24 -13.48
N LEU A 87 -8.50 -15.86 -12.77
CA LEU A 87 -7.41 -15.06 -13.33
C LEU A 87 -6.67 -15.80 -14.44
N SER A 88 -6.43 -17.10 -14.28
CA SER A 88 -5.75 -17.91 -15.31
C SER A 88 -6.57 -18.08 -16.60
N LYS A 89 -7.90 -18.04 -16.50
CA LYS A 89 -8.82 -18.12 -17.65
C LYS A 89 -9.22 -16.75 -18.21
N ALA A 90 -8.92 -15.68 -17.48
CA ALA A 90 -9.31 -14.33 -17.87
C ALA A 90 -8.59 -13.89 -19.16
N ARG A 91 -9.26 -13.01 -19.91
CA ARG A 91 -8.65 -12.41 -21.10
C ARG A 91 -7.56 -11.44 -20.65
N GLY A 92 -6.39 -11.49 -21.27
CA GLY A 92 -5.35 -10.49 -21.03
C GLY A 92 -5.85 -9.09 -21.40
N THR A 93 -5.41 -8.07 -20.66
CA THR A 93 -5.77 -6.66 -20.86
C THR A 93 -5.38 -6.11 -22.24
N ARG A 94 -4.52 -6.83 -22.98
CA ARG A 94 -4.14 -6.57 -24.38
C ARG A 94 -4.92 -7.41 -25.41
N GLY A 95 -6.08 -7.96 -25.04
CA GLY A 95 -6.99 -8.64 -25.96
C GLY A 95 -6.60 -10.07 -26.35
N ARG A 96 -5.54 -10.64 -25.75
CA ARG A 96 -5.16 -12.03 -25.97
C ARG A 96 -5.66 -12.91 -24.83
N VAL A 97 -6.46 -13.90 -25.15
CA VAL A 97 -6.73 -15.01 -24.23
C VAL A 97 -5.48 -15.89 -24.21
N PRO A 98 -4.86 -16.15 -23.05
CA PRO A 98 -3.79 -17.12 -22.95
C PRO A 98 -4.30 -18.49 -23.43
N GLY A 99 -3.66 -19.08 -24.44
CA GLY A 99 -3.97 -20.45 -24.90
C GLY A 99 -4.62 -20.61 -26.28
N THR A 100 -5.11 -19.55 -26.94
CA THR A 100 -5.55 -19.66 -28.34
C THR A 100 -4.37 -19.51 -29.30
N ARG A 101 -3.70 -20.62 -29.63
CA ARG A 101 -2.85 -20.73 -30.83
C ARG A 101 -3.78 -20.72 -32.05
N ILE A 102 -3.91 -19.61 -32.76
CA ILE A 102 -4.45 -19.59 -34.12
C ILE A 102 -3.32 -20.09 -35.00
N GLY A 103 -3.45 -21.32 -35.49
CA GLY A 103 -2.47 -21.96 -36.36
C GLY A 103 -2.36 -21.26 -37.72
N SER A 104 -1.17 -21.27 -38.27
CA SER A 104 -0.90 -21.29 -39.71
C SER A 104 0.01 -22.46 -39.98
#